data_AF-A0A6A6EM13-F1
#
_entry.id   AF-A0A6A6EM13-F1
#
_cell.length_a   1.000
_cell.length_b   1.000
_cell.length_c   1.000
_cell.angle_alpha   90.00
_cell.angle_beta   90.00
_cell.angle_gamma   90.00
#
_symmetry.space_group_name_H-M   'P 1'
#
loop_
_entity.id
_entity.type
_entity.pdbx_description
1 polymer ?
#
loop_
_entity_poly.entity_id
_entity_poly.type
_entity_poly.pdbx_seq_one_letter_code
_entity_poly.pdbx_strand_id
1 'polypeptide(L)'
;MSTSRSPSCPSLPPELWIRILSHHHDLTHLWTTCRLISSTFCAYVEQVFAEYHIRSTRIDFQLEKFNLGGKSRRPEIPTTFHRFESSEGKRLVYFRDKRGKREVGKEFGFEKVMERWEDRVRGSKPETPHYTVMIGGVVNDTALPGLAIHAEEREVSFDWRGMFRAFFREQERMRVLKIRWHRDCTKRLEENRKKIAAGEKIAIDDLPKAWPAAEQEFRKMIRRARLKECYKDNKEMVWALASLKYYETTAGKLLTDISGAGVGEPYFNSIHLLQGLYLDEWSSLHRIDTKVEHLAQENGRNM
;
A
#
# COMPACT_ATOMS: atom_id res chain seq x y z
N MET A 1 10.44 35.65 -31.20
CA MET A 1 9.18 35.17 -31.82
C MET A 1 9.23 33.65 -31.85
N SER A 2 8.39 32.98 -31.05
CA SER A 2 8.31 31.50 -31.02
C SER A 2 7.43 31.03 -32.17
N THR A 3 8.02 30.31 -33.14
CA THR A 3 7.28 29.67 -34.23
C THR A 3 6.49 28.50 -33.68
N SER A 4 5.15 28.64 -33.61
CA SER A 4 4.26 27.55 -33.24
C SER A 4 4.34 26.42 -34.27
N ARG A 5 4.80 25.23 -33.86
CA ARG A 5 4.78 24.04 -34.72
C ARG A 5 3.34 23.66 -35.04
N SER A 6 3.01 23.54 -36.33
CA SER A 6 1.76 22.97 -36.79
C SER A 6 1.68 21.50 -36.39
N PRO A 7 0.60 21.04 -35.74
CA PRO A 7 0.44 19.63 -35.40
C PRO A 7 0.37 18.79 -36.69
N SER A 8 1.22 17.77 -36.79
CA SER A 8 1.34 16.92 -37.98
C SER A 8 0.22 15.88 -38.11
N CYS A 9 -0.61 15.71 -37.07
CA CYS A 9 -1.75 14.79 -37.06
C CYS A 9 -2.98 15.48 -36.47
N PRO A 10 -4.20 15.18 -36.99
CA PRO A 10 -5.43 15.64 -36.37
C PRO A 10 -5.57 15.06 -34.96
N SER A 11 -6.05 15.88 -34.02
CA SER A 11 -6.35 15.45 -32.65
C SER A 11 -7.44 14.39 -32.67
N LEU A 12 -7.21 13.24 -32.04
CA LEU A 12 -8.29 12.29 -31.77
C LEU A 12 -9.30 12.91 -30.80
N PRO A 13 -10.61 12.60 -30.93
CA PRO A 13 -11.62 12.96 -29.94
C PRO A 13 -11.31 12.40 -28.54
N PRO A 14 -11.72 13.09 -27.46
CA PRO A 14 -11.55 12.64 -26.07
C PRO A 14 -11.99 11.20 -25.81
N GLU A 15 -13.13 10.79 -26.39
CA GLU A 15 -13.76 9.49 -26.16
C GLU A 15 -12.89 8.35 -26.70
N LEU A 16 -12.20 8.58 -27.82
CA LEU A 16 -11.27 7.61 -28.39
C LEU A 16 -10.03 7.46 -27.50
N TRP A 17 -9.50 8.57 -26.97
CA TRP A 17 -8.39 8.51 -26.02
C TRP A 17 -8.75 7.76 -24.74
N ILE A 18 -9.90 8.05 -24.15
CA ILE A 18 -10.40 7.35 -22.94
C ILE A 18 -10.50 5.84 -23.21
N ARG A 19 -11.07 5.45 -24.36
CA ARG A 19 -11.18 4.05 -24.76
C ARG A 19 -9.81 3.39 -24.96
N ILE A 20 -8.88 4.04 -25.67
CA ILE A 20 -7.51 3.53 -25.86
C ILE A 20 -6.84 3.31 -24.50
N LEU A 21 -6.91 4.32 -23.62
CA LEU A 21 -6.28 4.27 -22.30
C LEU A 21 -6.94 3.25 -21.37
N SER A 22 -8.24 2.96 -21.50
CA SER A 22 -8.92 1.91 -20.72
C SER A 22 -8.43 0.49 -21.03
N HIS A 23 -7.79 0.28 -22.18
CA HIS A 23 -7.18 -1.01 -22.55
C HIS A 23 -5.70 -1.11 -22.13
N HIS A 24 -5.16 -0.10 -21.45
CA HIS A 24 -3.77 -0.11 -20.99
C HIS A 24 -3.59 -1.02 -19.76
N HIS A 25 -2.80 -2.08 -19.89
CA HIS A 25 -2.64 -3.08 -18.82
C HIS A 25 -1.79 -2.60 -17.62
N ASP A 26 -0.79 -1.75 -17.87
CA ASP A 26 0.04 -1.21 -16.78
C ASP A 26 -0.59 0.06 -16.21
N LEU A 27 -1.37 -0.13 -15.14
CA LEU A 27 -2.05 0.96 -14.42
C LEU A 27 -1.06 1.91 -13.73
N THR A 28 0.11 1.41 -13.36
CA THR A 28 1.15 2.23 -12.73
C THR A 28 1.68 3.22 -13.76
N HIS A 29 2.06 2.76 -14.95
CA HIS A 29 2.49 3.63 -16.04
C HIS A 29 1.41 4.64 -16.44
N LEU A 30 0.15 4.20 -16.52
CA LEU A 30 -0.97 5.08 -16.85
C LEU A 30 -1.09 6.24 -15.85
N TRP A 31 -1.01 5.95 -14.54
CA TRP A 31 -1.17 6.96 -13.50
C TRP A 31 0.08 7.83 -13.25
N THR A 32 1.28 7.25 -13.30
CA THR A 32 2.53 7.95 -12.94
C THR A 32 3.21 8.62 -14.14
N THR A 33 2.96 8.15 -15.36
CA THR A 33 3.60 8.65 -16.57
C THR A 33 2.58 9.32 -17.49
N CYS A 34 1.60 8.58 -18.01
CA CYS A 34 0.65 9.12 -18.99
C CYS A 34 -0.15 10.31 -18.44
N ARG A 35 -0.61 10.23 -17.19
CA ARG A 35 -1.35 11.30 -16.50
C ARG A 35 -0.55 12.62 -16.41
N LEU A 36 0.78 12.59 -16.47
CA LEU A 36 1.64 13.76 -16.32
C LEU A 36 2.06 14.42 -17.64
N ILE A 37 1.69 13.84 -18.79
CA ILE A 37 2.09 14.34 -20.12
C ILE A 37 1.49 15.73 -20.40
N SER A 38 0.21 15.92 -20.13
CA SER A 38 -0.51 17.18 -20.32
C SER A 38 -1.74 17.26 -19.43
N SER A 39 -2.33 18.45 -19.27
CA SER A 39 -3.61 18.62 -18.56
C SER A 39 -4.75 17.81 -19.19
N THR A 40 -4.78 17.74 -20.52
CA THR A 40 -5.75 16.94 -21.28
C THR A 40 -5.59 15.45 -21.02
N PHE A 41 -4.37 14.92 -21.07
CA PHE A 41 -4.10 13.52 -20.72
C PHE A 41 -4.38 13.23 -19.25
N CYS A 42 -4.12 14.18 -18.35
CA CYS A 42 -4.50 14.06 -16.96
C CYS A 42 -6.01 13.84 -16.82
N ALA A 43 -6.84 14.62 -17.52
CA ALA A 43 -8.30 14.47 -17.52
C ALA A 43 -8.74 13.12 -18.09
N TYR A 44 -8.15 12.67 -19.21
CA TYR A 44 -8.50 11.38 -19.82
C TYR A 44 -8.15 10.20 -18.91
N VAL A 45 -6.94 10.19 -18.34
CA VAL A 45 -6.52 9.16 -17.40
C VAL A 45 -7.42 9.16 -16.17
N GLU A 46 -7.69 10.33 -15.58
CA GLU A 46 -8.58 10.40 -14.42
C GLU A 46 -10.00 9.91 -14.73
N GLN A 47 -10.53 10.18 -15.93
CA GLN A 47 -11.81 9.66 -16.36
C GLN A 47 -11.79 8.13 -16.47
N VAL A 48 -10.74 7.54 -17.07
CA VAL A 48 -10.56 6.08 -17.13
C VAL A 48 -10.53 5.47 -15.73
N PHE A 49 -9.80 6.07 -14.80
CA PHE A 49 -9.76 5.59 -13.42
C PHE A 49 -11.11 5.73 -12.70
N ALA A 50 -11.84 6.81 -12.96
CA ALA A 50 -13.16 7.04 -12.37
C ALA A 50 -14.24 6.11 -12.92
N GLU A 51 -14.17 5.75 -14.20
CA GLU A 51 -15.16 4.89 -14.85
C GLU A 51 -14.88 3.40 -14.64
N TYR A 52 -13.62 2.98 -14.78
CA TYR A 52 -13.26 1.56 -14.84
C TYR A 52 -12.56 1.10 -13.56
N HIS A 53 -11.44 1.73 -13.20
CA HIS A 53 -10.56 1.15 -12.17
C HIS A 53 -11.09 1.31 -10.75
N ILE A 54 -11.62 2.47 -10.37
CA ILE A 54 -12.17 2.69 -9.01
C ILE A 54 -13.33 1.75 -8.69
N ARG A 55 -14.12 1.37 -9.71
CA ARG A 55 -15.24 0.43 -9.55
C ARG A 55 -14.78 -0.98 -9.25
N SER A 56 -13.59 -1.34 -9.73
CA SER A 56 -12.94 -2.63 -9.45
C SER A 56 -12.14 -2.65 -8.15
N THR A 57 -11.88 -1.47 -7.56
CA THR A 57 -11.16 -1.35 -6.29
C THR A 57 -11.98 -1.96 -5.16
N ARG A 58 -11.31 -2.72 -4.29
CA ARG A 58 -11.89 -3.25 -3.04
C ARG A 58 -11.08 -2.74 -1.85
N ILE A 59 -11.78 -2.42 -0.76
CA ILE A 59 -11.15 -2.02 0.50
C ILE A 59 -11.74 -2.89 1.59
N ASP A 60 -10.89 -3.68 2.23
CA ASP A 60 -11.30 -4.60 3.29
C ASP A 60 -10.79 -4.07 4.63
N PHE A 61 -11.70 -3.71 5.53
CA PHE A 61 -11.37 -3.28 6.88
C PHE A 61 -11.32 -4.48 7.81
N GLN A 62 -10.19 -4.65 8.50
CA GLN A 62 -10.00 -5.76 9.44
C GLN A 62 -10.45 -5.35 10.84
N LEU A 63 -11.39 -6.11 11.40
CA LEU A 63 -11.81 -6.00 12.79
C LEU A 63 -11.00 -7.05 13.56
N GLU A 64 -9.93 -6.61 14.24
CA GLU A 64 -8.90 -7.49 14.84
C GLU A 64 -9.39 -8.75 15.56
N LYS A 65 -8.47 -9.72 15.65
CA LYS A 65 -8.65 -11.02 16.29
C LYS A 65 -9.12 -10.83 17.73
N PHE A 66 -10.33 -11.27 18.03
CA PHE A 66 -10.64 -11.63 19.39
C PHE A 66 -9.70 -12.75 19.87
N ASN A 67 -9.18 -12.65 21.09
CA ASN A 67 -8.70 -13.81 21.87
C ASN A 67 -9.90 -14.68 22.32
N LEU A 68 -10.76 -15.10 21.39
CA LEU A 68 -11.96 -15.91 21.66
C LEU A 68 -11.69 -17.41 21.44
N GLY A 69 -10.58 -17.92 21.97
CA GLY A 69 -10.42 -19.35 22.33
C GLY A 69 -10.80 -20.42 21.28
N GLY A 70 -10.72 -20.15 19.97
CA GLY A 70 -11.13 -21.10 18.92
C GLY A 70 -10.81 -20.57 17.54
N LYS A 71 -10.83 -21.45 16.52
CA LYS A 71 -10.45 -21.22 15.09
C LYS A 71 -10.95 -19.86 14.58
N SER A 72 -10.12 -18.85 14.76
CA SER A 72 -10.50 -17.43 14.71
C SER A 72 -10.57 -16.96 13.26
N ARG A 73 -11.76 -16.90 12.69
CA ARG A 73 -11.96 -16.06 11.52
C ARG A 73 -11.77 -14.60 11.98
N ARG A 74 -10.90 -13.85 11.29
CA ARG A 74 -10.78 -12.41 11.52
C ARG A 74 -11.94 -11.75 10.78
N PRO A 75 -12.92 -11.14 11.48
CA PRO A 75 -14.02 -10.50 10.78
C PRO A 75 -13.49 -9.33 9.92
N GLU A 76 -13.92 -9.30 8.67
CA GLU A 76 -13.60 -8.23 7.71
C GLU A 76 -14.88 -7.54 7.25
N ILE A 77 -14.79 -6.22 7.02
CA ILE A 77 -15.80 -5.42 6.35
C ILE A 77 -15.30 -5.12 4.93
N PRO A 78 -15.69 -5.93 3.92
CA PRO A 78 -15.41 -5.62 2.54
C PRO A 78 -16.27 -4.46 2.09
N THR A 79 -15.63 -3.43 1.57
CA THR A 79 -16.29 -2.28 0.98
C THR A 79 -15.93 -2.19 -0.49
N THR A 80 -16.91 -1.81 -1.31
CA THR A 80 -16.74 -1.64 -2.75
C THR A 80 -17.29 -0.29 -3.17
N PHE A 81 -16.85 0.19 -4.34
CA PHE A 81 -17.36 1.44 -4.90
C PHE A 81 -18.89 1.48 -4.88
N HIS A 82 -19.42 2.61 -4.41
CA HIS A 82 -20.84 2.89 -4.39
C HIS A 82 -21.19 4.12 -5.23
N ARG A 83 -20.61 5.28 -4.93
CA ARG A 83 -20.85 6.51 -5.69
C ARG A 83 -19.71 7.51 -5.55
N PHE A 84 -19.67 8.50 -6.43
CA PHE A 84 -18.92 9.74 -6.21
C PHE A 84 -19.75 10.71 -5.39
N GLU A 85 -19.08 11.66 -4.74
CA GLU A 85 -19.75 12.86 -4.22
C GLU A 85 -20.47 13.61 -5.35
N SER A 86 -21.66 14.14 -5.04
CA SER A 86 -22.49 14.88 -6.00
C SER A 86 -21.93 16.26 -6.38
N SER A 87 -20.88 16.72 -5.68
CA SER A 87 -20.22 18.01 -5.90
C SER A 87 -19.48 18.05 -7.24
N GLU A 88 -19.27 19.27 -7.77
CA GLU A 88 -18.41 19.46 -8.92
C GLU A 88 -16.98 18.99 -8.61
N GLY A 89 -16.42 18.20 -9.54
CA GLY A 89 -15.05 17.68 -9.44
C GLY A 89 -14.93 16.27 -8.88
N LYS A 90 -16.00 15.68 -8.31
CA LYS A 90 -16.05 14.28 -7.86
C LYS A 90 -14.83 13.89 -7.03
N ARG A 91 -14.41 14.75 -6.10
CA ARG A 91 -13.14 14.55 -5.38
C ARG A 91 -13.23 13.39 -4.39
N LEU A 92 -14.35 13.29 -3.69
CA LEU A 92 -14.60 12.20 -2.76
C LEU A 92 -15.32 11.05 -3.45
N VAL A 93 -14.97 9.84 -3.01
CA VAL A 93 -15.66 8.60 -3.39
C VAL A 93 -16.23 7.94 -2.14
N TYR A 94 -17.38 7.29 -2.27
CA TYR A 94 -18.03 6.53 -1.23
C TYR A 94 -17.93 5.04 -1.53
N PHE A 95 -17.44 4.29 -0.55
CA PHE A 95 -17.34 2.84 -0.57
C PHE A 95 -18.30 2.26 0.46
N ARG A 96 -19.03 1.21 0.10
CA ARG A 96 -20.10 0.65 0.93
C ARG A 96 -19.93 -0.85 1.13
N ASP A 97 -20.25 -1.34 2.33
CA ASP A 97 -20.47 -2.76 2.56
C ASP A 97 -21.87 -3.16 2.05
N LYS A 98 -21.89 -3.97 1.00
CA LYS A 98 -23.12 -4.41 0.31
C LYS A 98 -23.80 -5.61 0.97
N ARG A 99 -23.17 -6.25 1.95
CA ARG A 99 -23.72 -7.42 2.64
C ARG A 99 -24.97 -7.06 3.44
N GLY A 100 -25.89 -8.00 3.63
CA GLY A 100 -27.09 -7.79 4.45
C GLY A 100 -26.76 -7.74 5.95
N LYS A 101 -27.61 -7.10 6.77
CA LYS A 101 -27.43 -7.02 8.24
C LYS A 101 -27.23 -8.40 8.89
N ARG A 102 -28.00 -9.41 8.44
CA ARG A 102 -27.91 -10.80 8.92
C ARG A 102 -26.56 -11.46 8.62
N GLU A 103 -25.95 -11.12 7.49
CA GLU A 103 -24.66 -11.66 7.07
C GLU A 103 -23.52 -11.06 7.90
N VAL A 104 -23.54 -9.75 8.09
CA VAL A 104 -22.56 -9.01 8.90
C VAL A 104 -22.65 -9.43 10.38
N GLY A 105 -23.85 -9.53 10.93
CA GLY A 105 -24.09 -9.79 12.34
C GLY A 105 -24.07 -11.27 12.75
N LYS A 106 -23.82 -12.22 11.84
CA LYS A 106 -24.03 -13.66 12.07
C LYS A 106 -23.30 -14.21 13.30
N GLU A 107 -22.08 -13.73 13.56
CA GLU A 107 -21.24 -14.23 14.66
C GLU A 107 -21.26 -13.32 15.90
N PHE A 108 -21.36 -12.00 15.73
CA PHE A 108 -21.08 -11.03 16.79
C PHE A 108 -22.18 -9.99 17.04
N GLY A 109 -23.30 -10.07 16.32
CA GLY A 109 -24.32 -9.02 16.30
C GLY A 109 -23.94 -7.88 15.36
N PHE A 110 -24.93 -7.32 14.65
CA PHE A 110 -24.69 -6.31 13.62
C PHE A 110 -24.17 -5.00 14.23
N GLU A 111 -24.78 -4.57 15.32
CA GLU A 111 -24.51 -3.30 16.01
C GLU A 111 -23.07 -3.26 16.53
N LYS A 112 -22.63 -4.34 17.18
CA LYS A 112 -21.26 -4.49 17.69
C LYS A 112 -20.21 -4.49 16.59
N VAL A 113 -20.54 -5.07 15.43
CA VAL A 113 -19.63 -5.06 14.27
C VAL A 113 -19.50 -3.64 13.69
N MET A 114 -20.60 -2.90 13.62
CA MET A 114 -20.62 -1.51 13.14
C MET A 114 -19.89 -0.55 14.08
N GLU A 115 -20.14 -0.62 15.39
CA GLU A 115 -19.45 0.16 16.43
C GLU A 115 -17.92 -0.01 16.30
N ARG A 116 -17.46 -1.25 16.15
CA ARG A 116 -16.04 -1.53 15.98
C ARG A 116 -15.46 -1.05 14.69
N TRP A 117 -16.22 -1.16 13.61
CA TRP A 117 -15.77 -0.64 12.33
C TRP A 117 -15.59 0.88 12.41
N GLU A 118 -16.52 1.56 13.08
CA GLU A 118 -16.44 2.99 13.38
C GLU A 118 -15.22 3.35 14.22
N ASP A 119 -15.01 2.67 15.35
CA ASP A 119 -13.83 2.89 16.20
C ASP A 119 -12.53 2.71 15.42
N ARG A 120 -12.46 1.68 14.56
CA ARG A 120 -11.26 1.38 13.76
C ARG A 120 -11.01 2.41 12.68
N VAL A 121 -12.04 2.87 12.00
CA VAL A 121 -11.88 3.92 10.98
C VAL A 121 -11.49 5.25 11.63
N ARG A 122 -12.15 5.63 12.74
CA ARG A 122 -11.84 6.87 13.47
C ARG A 122 -10.46 6.83 14.13
N GLY A 123 -10.04 5.68 14.64
CA GLY A 123 -8.73 5.46 15.26
C GLY A 123 -7.60 5.11 14.29
N SER A 124 -7.88 5.04 12.98
CA SER A 124 -6.89 4.66 11.96
C SER A 124 -5.74 5.66 11.92
N LYS A 125 -4.51 5.16 12.00
CA LYS A 125 -3.29 5.97 11.84
C LYS A 125 -2.51 5.55 10.58
N PRO A 126 -1.63 6.41 10.04
CA PRO A 126 -0.77 6.07 8.90
C PRO A 126 0.02 4.75 9.06
N GLU A 127 0.51 4.47 10.26
CA GLU A 127 1.25 3.25 10.62
C GLU A 127 0.32 2.05 10.86
N THR A 128 -0.93 2.28 11.25
CA THR A 128 -1.96 1.28 11.58
C THR A 128 -3.28 1.56 10.87
N PRO A 129 -3.37 1.37 9.54
CA PRO A 129 -4.58 1.68 8.79
C PRO A 129 -5.76 0.74 9.10
N HIS A 130 -5.52 -0.48 9.58
CA HIS A 130 -6.57 -1.51 9.79
C HIS A 130 -7.43 -1.83 8.54
N TYR A 131 -6.91 -1.58 7.35
CA TYR A 131 -7.50 -2.01 6.09
C TYR A 131 -6.44 -2.46 5.09
N THR A 132 -6.89 -3.12 4.03
CA THR A 132 -6.13 -3.37 2.81
C THR A 132 -6.88 -2.82 1.61
N VAL A 133 -6.15 -2.21 0.68
CA VAL A 133 -6.63 -1.68 -0.60
C VAL A 133 -6.18 -2.63 -1.71
N MET A 134 -7.12 -3.05 -2.55
CA MET A 134 -6.88 -3.95 -3.68
C MET A 134 -7.23 -3.28 -5.00
N ILE A 135 -6.26 -3.16 -5.89
CA ILE A 135 -6.40 -2.55 -7.22
C ILE A 135 -5.66 -3.42 -8.24
N GLY A 136 -6.35 -3.90 -9.28
CA GLY A 136 -5.72 -4.65 -10.37
C GLY A 136 -4.98 -5.92 -9.92
N GLY A 137 -5.49 -6.60 -8.89
CA GLY A 137 -4.85 -7.81 -8.32
C GLY A 137 -3.67 -7.52 -7.37
N VAL A 138 -3.31 -6.26 -7.17
CA VAL A 138 -2.26 -5.86 -6.22
C VAL A 138 -2.92 -5.41 -4.91
N VAL A 139 -2.36 -5.86 -3.78
CA VAL A 139 -2.84 -5.52 -2.44
C VAL A 139 -1.78 -4.71 -1.70
N ASN A 140 -2.17 -3.58 -1.11
CA ASN A 140 -1.36 -2.77 -0.21
C ASN A 140 -2.22 -2.26 0.95
N ASP A 141 -1.61 -1.58 1.92
CA ASP A 141 -2.31 -0.82 2.96
C ASP A 141 -2.12 0.70 2.79
N THR A 142 -2.06 1.12 1.53
CA THR A 142 -1.87 2.51 1.13
C THR A 142 -2.89 3.43 1.80
N ALA A 143 -2.42 4.58 2.30
CA ALA A 143 -3.27 5.58 2.94
C ALA A 143 -4.48 5.99 2.08
N LEU A 144 -5.63 6.16 2.73
CA LEU A 144 -6.86 6.73 2.20
C LEU A 144 -6.97 8.20 2.68
N PRO A 145 -6.57 9.20 1.87
CA PRO A 145 -6.55 10.58 2.34
C PRO A 145 -7.97 11.11 2.59
N GLY A 146 -8.18 11.76 3.74
CA GLY A 146 -9.51 12.24 4.14
C GLY A 146 -10.50 11.12 4.44
N LEU A 147 -10.02 9.95 4.89
CA LEU A 147 -10.86 8.84 5.32
C LEU A 147 -11.84 9.29 6.40
N ALA A 148 -13.14 9.11 6.13
CA ALA A 148 -14.22 9.36 7.07
C ALA A 148 -15.24 8.20 7.00
N ILE A 149 -15.87 7.90 8.13
CA ILE A 149 -16.93 6.89 8.23
C ILE A 149 -18.31 7.53 8.34
N HIS A 150 -19.27 6.95 7.63
CA HIS A 150 -20.70 7.25 7.66
C HIS A 150 -21.41 5.98 8.11
N ALA A 151 -21.48 5.77 9.43
CA ALA A 151 -21.86 4.51 10.04
C ALA A 151 -23.31 4.11 9.74
N GLU A 152 -24.21 5.09 9.66
CA GLU A 152 -25.65 4.90 9.39
C GLU A 152 -25.87 4.30 7.99
N GLU A 153 -25.17 4.84 6.99
CA GLU A 153 -25.24 4.40 5.59
C GLU A 153 -24.37 3.16 5.32
N ARG A 154 -23.47 2.83 6.26
CA ARG A 154 -22.43 1.81 6.17
C ARG A 154 -21.42 2.12 5.07
N GLU A 155 -20.98 3.37 5.03
CA GLU A 155 -20.08 3.89 4.02
C GLU A 155 -18.81 4.46 4.61
N VAL A 156 -17.75 4.46 3.82
CA VAL A 156 -16.56 5.26 4.06
C VAL A 156 -16.31 6.17 2.87
N SER A 157 -15.82 7.38 3.13
CA SER A 157 -15.46 8.34 2.09
C SER A 157 -14.00 8.72 2.16
N PHE A 158 -13.35 8.96 1.02
CA PHE A 158 -11.96 9.44 0.94
C PHE A 158 -11.65 10.08 -0.43
N ASP A 159 -10.52 10.78 -0.53
CA ASP A 159 -10.00 11.35 -1.78
C ASP A 159 -9.39 10.23 -2.66
N TRP A 160 -10.13 9.83 -3.69
CA TRP A 160 -9.73 8.71 -4.56
C TRP A 160 -8.49 9.02 -5.42
N ARG A 161 -8.31 10.28 -5.83
CA ARG A 161 -7.11 10.71 -6.58
C ARG A 161 -5.89 10.66 -5.68
N GLY A 162 -6.05 11.13 -4.44
CA GLY A 162 -5.02 11.04 -3.41
C GLY A 162 -4.62 9.59 -3.13
N MET A 163 -5.61 8.70 -3.00
CA MET A 163 -5.39 7.26 -2.82
C MET A 163 -4.62 6.64 -3.99
N PHE A 164 -5.06 6.82 -5.25
CA PHE A 164 -4.32 6.25 -6.39
C PHE A 164 -2.91 6.82 -6.54
N ARG A 165 -2.73 8.13 -6.28
CA ARG A 165 -1.39 8.74 -6.26
C ARG A 165 -0.49 8.09 -5.22
N ALA A 166 -0.99 7.85 -4.02
CA ALA A 166 -0.21 7.15 -3.00
C ALA A 166 0.09 5.70 -3.43
N PHE A 167 -0.91 4.98 -3.95
CA PHE A 167 -0.82 3.56 -4.29
C PHE A 167 0.17 3.32 -5.44
N PHE A 168 0.02 4.01 -6.57
CA PHE A 168 0.89 3.81 -7.73
C PHE A 168 2.29 4.37 -7.52
N ARG A 169 2.47 5.33 -6.62
CA ARG A 169 3.81 5.77 -6.20
C ARG A 169 4.56 4.65 -5.47
N GLU A 170 3.87 3.86 -4.65
CA GLU A 170 4.46 2.68 -3.99
C GLU A 170 4.79 1.59 -5.01
N GLN A 171 3.91 1.35 -5.98
CA GLN A 171 4.16 0.39 -7.07
C GLN A 171 5.35 0.79 -7.94
N GLU A 172 5.48 2.07 -8.27
CA GLU A 172 6.63 2.56 -9.02
C GLU A 172 7.94 2.42 -8.24
N ARG A 173 7.92 2.70 -6.92
CA ARG A 173 9.09 2.45 -6.06
C ARG A 173 9.47 0.96 -6.06
N MET A 174 8.50 0.06 -5.97
CA MET A 174 8.73 -1.38 -6.04
C MET A 174 9.35 -1.78 -7.39
N ARG A 175 8.83 -1.24 -8.50
CA ARG A 175 9.36 -1.50 -9.85
C ARG A 175 10.83 -1.08 -9.97
N VAL A 176 11.17 0.13 -9.52
CA VAL A 176 12.55 0.64 -9.52
C VAL A 176 13.47 -0.21 -8.66
N LEU A 177 13.03 -0.60 -7.45
CA LEU A 177 13.80 -1.47 -6.56
C LEU A 177 14.01 -2.86 -7.16
N LYS A 178 13.00 -3.43 -7.82
CA LYS A 178 13.07 -4.72 -8.52
C LYS A 178 14.11 -4.69 -9.64
N ILE A 179 14.06 -3.67 -10.51
CA ILE A 179 15.03 -3.51 -11.61
C ILE A 179 16.45 -3.39 -11.06
N ARG A 180 16.63 -2.56 -10.02
CA ARG A 180 17.93 -2.40 -9.35
C ARG A 180 18.42 -3.73 -8.76
N TRP A 181 17.56 -4.46 -8.06
CA TRP A 181 17.89 -5.75 -7.48
C TRP A 181 18.32 -6.77 -8.54
N HIS A 182 17.60 -6.90 -9.65
CA HIS A 182 17.99 -7.80 -10.75
C HIS A 182 19.37 -7.46 -11.31
N ARG A 183 19.64 -6.17 -11.53
CA ARG A 183 20.96 -5.71 -12.00
C ARG A 183 22.06 -6.05 -10.99
N ASP A 184 21.84 -5.74 -9.71
CA ASP A 184 22.81 -5.95 -8.65
C ASP A 184 23.08 -7.46 -8.43
N CYS A 185 22.03 -8.30 -8.51
CA CYS A 185 22.16 -9.77 -8.47
C CYS A 185 22.93 -10.32 -9.67
N THR A 186 22.64 -9.84 -10.88
CA THR A 186 23.35 -10.28 -12.10
C THR A 186 24.84 -9.99 -11.97
N LYS A 187 25.18 -8.76 -11.58
CA LYS A 187 26.57 -8.35 -11.33
C LYS A 187 27.24 -9.23 -10.26
N ARG A 188 26.57 -9.47 -9.12
CA ARG A 188 27.13 -10.29 -8.03
C ARG A 188 27.35 -11.75 -8.46
N LEU A 189 26.44 -12.31 -9.26
CA LEU A 189 26.59 -13.66 -9.80
C LEU A 189 27.76 -13.77 -10.78
N GLU A 190 27.99 -12.75 -11.60
CA GLU A 190 29.16 -12.69 -12.49
C GLU A 190 30.47 -12.62 -11.70
N GLU A 191 30.53 -11.79 -10.66
CA GLU A 191 31.69 -11.70 -9.75
C GLU A 191 31.94 -13.03 -9.05
N ASN A 192 30.90 -13.67 -8.52
CA ASN A 192 30.98 -14.98 -7.89
C ASN A 192 31.48 -16.06 -8.87
N ARG A 193 31.02 -16.06 -10.12
CA ARG A 193 31.53 -16.98 -11.16
C ARG A 193 33.04 -16.79 -11.41
N LYS A 194 33.53 -15.54 -11.42
CA LYS A 194 34.97 -15.25 -11.56
C LYS A 194 35.76 -15.76 -10.36
N LYS A 195 35.26 -15.56 -9.13
CA LYS A 195 35.89 -16.07 -7.90
C LYS A 195 35.97 -17.60 -7.90
N ILE A 196 34.90 -18.30 -8.27
CA ILE A 196 34.91 -19.77 -8.41
C ILE A 196 35.94 -20.21 -9.45
N ALA A 197 35.99 -19.53 -10.61
CA ALA A 197 36.97 -19.86 -11.65
C ALA A 197 38.42 -19.64 -11.19
N ALA A 198 38.65 -18.70 -10.27
CA ALA A 198 39.94 -18.47 -9.61
C ALA A 198 40.23 -19.45 -8.44
N GLY A 199 39.32 -20.38 -8.12
CA GLY A 199 39.46 -21.33 -7.02
C GLY A 199 39.15 -20.74 -5.63
N GLU A 200 38.58 -19.53 -5.57
CA GLU A 200 38.19 -18.90 -4.30
C GLU A 200 36.87 -19.49 -3.76
N LYS A 201 36.75 -19.57 -2.43
CA LYS A 201 35.50 -19.96 -1.76
C LYS A 201 34.55 -18.76 -1.67
N ILE A 202 33.29 -18.95 -2.04
CA ILE A 202 32.24 -17.93 -1.87
C ILE A 202 31.58 -18.09 -0.51
N ALA A 203 31.43 -16.99 0.24
CA ALA A 203 30.67 -16.96 1.48
C ALA A 203 29.15 -17.07 1.20
N ILE A 204 28.38 -17.66 2.10
CA ILE A 204 26.91 -17.76 1.92
C ILE A 204 26.27 -16.37 1.79
N ASP A 205 26.77 -15.38 2.52
CA ASP A 205 26.32 -13.98 2.44
C ASP A 205 26.62 -13.30 1.10
N ASP A 206 27.50 -13.90 0.30
CA ASP A 206 27.81 -13.49 -1.06
C ASP A 206 26.80 -13.98 -2.11
N LEU A 207 25.92 -14.90 -1.75
CA LEU A 207 24.83 -15.31 -2.61
C LEU A 207 23.71 -14.27 -2.57
N PRO A 208 23.13 -13.89 -3.72
CA PRO A 208 21.97 -13.01 -3.73
C PRO A 208 20.79 -13.71 -3.02
N LYS A 209 20.11 -12.97 -2.12
CA LYS A 209 18.87 -13.42 -1.49
C LYS A 209 17.82 -13.71 -2.56
N ALA A 210 16.95 -14.70 -2.37
CA ALA A 210 15.83 -14.95 -3.28
C ALA A 210 14.87 -13.75 -3.37
N TRP A 211 14.20 -13.59 -4.52
CA TRP A 211 13.28 -12.47 -4.75
C TRP A 211 12.21 -12.31 -3.65
N PRO A 212 11.51 -13.36 -3.16
CA PRO A 212 10.50 -13.19 -2.12
C PRO A 212 11.04 -12.55 -0.83
N ALA A 213 12.26 -12.92 -0.41
CA ALA A 213 12.91 -12.33 0.75
C ALA A 213 13.32 -10.86 0.50
N ALA A 214 13.80 -10.54 -0.70
CA ALA A 214 14.12 -9.16 -1.08
C ALA A 214 12.86 -8.28 -1.20
N GLU A 215 11.78 -8.83 -1.76
CA GLU A 215 10.50 -8.16 -1.92
C GLU A 215 9.92 -7.75 -0.57
N GLN A 216 9.95 -8.63 0.43
CA GLN A 216 9.49 -8.32 1.78
C GLN A 216 10.26 -7.13 2.37
N GLU A 217 11.58 -7.11 2.23
CA GLU A 217 12.42 -5.98 2.68
C GLU A 217 12.11 -4.69 1.89
N PHE A 218 11.85 -4.79 0.59
CA PHE A 218 11.46 -3.64 -0.21
C PHE A 218 10.09 -3.09 0.18
N ARG A 219 9.10 -3.94 0.51
CA ARG A 219 7.81 -3.48 1.04
C ARG A 219 7.97 -2.71 2.35
N LYS A 220 8.81 -3.19 3.27
CA LYS A 220 9.17 -2.46 4.51
C LYS A 220 9.80 -1.11 4.18
N MET A 221 10.80 -1.07 3.30
CA MET A 221 11.47 0.17 2.90
C MET A 221 10.49 1.20 2.31
N ILE A 222 9.58 0.76 1.42
CA ILE A 222 8.57 1.62 0.80
C ILE A 222 7.59 2.15 1.84
N ARG A 223 7.10 1.28 2.74
CA ARG A 223 6.24 1.68 3.86
C ARG A 223 6.93 2.72 4.73
N ARG A 224 8.15 2.44 5.20
CA ARG A 224 8.90 3.35 6.07
C ARG A 224 9.15 4.69 5.39
N ALA A 225 9.43 4.71 4.08
CA ALA A 225 9.55 5.95 3.32
C ALA A 225 8.25 6.76 3.30
N ARG A 226 7.09 6.12 3.07
CA ARG A 226 5.77 6.77 3.18
C ARG A 226 5.55 7.36 4.58
N LEU A 227 5.79 6.57 5.63
CA LEU A 227 5.56 7.02 7.00
C LEU A 227 6.47 8.19 7.37
N LYS A 228 7.73 8.20 6.92
CA LYS A 228 8.65 9.33 7.10
C LYS A 228 8.14 10.61 6.43
N GLU A 229 7.54 10.51 5.25
CA GLU A 229 6.92 11.67 4.59
C GLU A 229 5.71 12.18 5.37
N CYS A 230 4.88 11.26 5.87
CA CYS A 230 3.69 11.59 6.66
C CYS A 230 4.04 12.27 7.99
N TYR A 231 5.10 11.80 8.64
CA TYR A 231 5.57 12.26 9.94
C TYR A 231 6.78 13.20 9.85
N LYS A 232 7.00 13.85 8.70
CA LYS A 232 8.19 14.69 8.45
C LYS A 232 8.44 15.76 9.52
N ASP A 233 7.36 16.23 10.16
CA ASP A 233 7.40 17.28 11.19
C ASP A 233 7.52 16.70 12.63
N ASN A 234 7.41 15.37 12.79
CA ASN A 234 7.57 14.67 14.06
C ASN A 234 8.94 13.97 14.11
N LYS A 235 9.92 14.64 14.75
CA LYS A 235 11.32 14.17 14.83
C LYS A 235 11.44 12.80 15.51
N GLU A 236 10.65 12.55 16.55
CA GLU A 236 10.64 11.28 17.30
C GLU A 236 10.15 10.12 16.41
N MET A 237 9.06 10.31 15.65
CA MET A 237 8.57 9.32 14.69
C MET A 237 9.56 9.05 13.57
N VAL A 238 10.19 10.09 13.01
CA VAL A 238 11.21 9.94 11.96
C VAL A 238 12.42 9.17 12.48
N TRP A 239 12.84 9.46 13.71
CA TRP A 239 13.88 8.71 14.41
C TRP A 239 13.48 7.24 14.57
N ALA A 240 12.30 6.95 15.14
CA ALA A 240 11.86 5.58 15.36
C ALA A 240 11.78 4.77 14.04
N LEU A 241 11.26 5.37 12.97
CA LEU A 241 11.22 4.76 11.63
C LEU A 241 12.61 4.51 11.03
N ALA A 242 13.60 5.35 11.34
CA ALA A 242 14.99 5.11 10.94
C ALA A 242 15.65 3.99 11.77
N SER A 243 15.29 3.89 13.04
CA SER A 243 15.81 2.92 14.00
C SER A 243 15.28 1.49 13.80
N LEU A 244 14.14 1.30 13.10
CA LEU A 244 13.56 -0.03 12.84
C LEU A 244 14.54 -1.03 12.22
N LYS A 245 15.42 -0.58 11.31
CA LYS A 245 16.42 -1.46 10.68
C LYS A 245 17.40 -2.03 11.70
N TYR A 246 17.82 -1.23 12.67
CA TYR A 246 18.74 -1.67 13.72
C TYR A 246 18.02 -2.60 14.72
N TYR A 247 16.79 -2.24 15.09
CA TYR A 247 15.94 -3.05 15.96
C TYR A 247 15.73 -4.48 15.42
N GLU A 248 15.52 -4.61 14.11
CA GLU A 248 15.41 -5.90 13.42
C GLU A 248 16.69 -6.75 13.56
N THR A 249 17.86 -6.12 13.39
CA THR A 249 19.14 -6.84 13.43
C THR A 249 19.53 -7.32 14.82
N THR A 250 19.16 -6.59 15.87
CA THR A 250 19.49 -6.96 17.26
C THR A 250 18.47 -7.90 17.88
N ALA A 251 17.45 -8.33 17.13
CA ALA A 251 16.30 -9.08 17.63
C ALA A 251 15.67 -8.44 18.89
N GLY A 252 15.71 -7.10 18.97
CA GLY A 252 15.24 -6.33 20.11
C GLY A 252 16.07 -6.45 21.40
N LYS A 253 17.26 -7.08 21.38
CA LYS A 253 18.05 -7.38 22.58
C LYS A 253 18.97 -6.24 23.04
N LEU A 254 19.46 -5.41 22.14
CA LEU A 254 20.44 -4.35 22.44
C LEU A 254 19.88 -2.99 22.01
N LEU A 255 19.07 -2.40 22.88
CA LEU A 255 18.47 -1.08 22.68
C LEU A 255 19.49 0.05 22.82
N THR A 256 20.59 -0.20 23.55
CA THR A 256 21.69 0.75 23.77
C THR A 256 22.47 1.09 22.49
N ASP A 257 22.41 0.22 21.49
CA ASP A 257 23.17 0.39 20.24
C ASP A 257 22.41 1.27 19.23
N ILE A 258 21.15 1.62 19.55
CA ILE A 258 20.34 2.50 18.73
C ILE A 258 20.69 3.95 19.09
N SER A 259 21.34 4.65 18.16
CA SER A 259 21.67 6.07 18.33
C SER A 259 20.42 6.89 18.68
N GLY A 260 20.47 7.63 19.79
CA GLY A 260 19.36 8.42 20.33
C GLY A 260 18.54 7.71 21.42
N ALA A 261 18.71 6.40 21.64
CA ALA A 261 17.99 5.61 22.64
C ALA A 261 18.76 5.40 23.97
N GLY A 262 19.99 5.91 24.11
CA GLY A 262 20.80 5.79 25.32
C GLY A 262 20.28 6.62 26.49
N VAL A 263 20.66 6.26 27.73
CA VAL A 263 20.29 7.05 28.92
C VAL A 263 20.84 8.48 28.78
N GLY A 264 19.95 9.47 28.87
CA GLY A 264 20.29 10.89 28.67
C GLY A 264 20.18 11.37 27.23
N GLU A 265 19.89 10.50 26.27
CA GLU A 265 19.62 10.87 24.87
C GLU A 265 18.15 11.28 24.67
N PRO A 266 17.85 12.09 23.64
CA PRO A 266 16.52 12.70 23.45
C PRO A 266 15.37 11.70 23.25
N TYR A 267 15.65 10.46 22.86
CA TYR A 267 14.62 9.45 22.55
C TYR A 267 14.70 8.21 23.45
N PHE A 268 15.39 8.30 24.60
CA PHE A 268 15.48 7.21 25.58
C PHE A 268 14.12 6.61 25.95
N ASN A 269 13.12 7.46 26.22
CA ASN A 269 11.78 7.03 26.61
C ASN A 269 10.92 6.57 25.42
N SER A 270 11.39 6.71 24.19
CA SER A 270 10.65 6.46 22.95
C SER A 270 10.81 5.03 22.43
N ILE A 271 11.42 4.14 23.20
CA ILE A 271 11.64 2.74 22.79
C ILE A 271 10.31 1.99 22.57
N HIS A 272 9.29 2.27 23.39
CA HIS A 272 7.96 1.67 23.24
C HIS A 272 7.32 2.01 21.88
N LEU A 273 7.60 3.21 21.35
CA LEU A 273 7.14 3.64 20.03
C LEU A 273 7.79 2.80 18.92
N LEU A 274 9.10 2.54 19.03
CA LEU A 274 9.83 1.70 18.09
C LEU A 274 9.28 0.25 18.08
N GLN A 275 9.01 -0.31 19.26
CA GLN A 275 8.40 -1.63 19.40
C GLN A 275 6.99 -1.68 18.79
N GLY A 276 6.16 -0.66 19.05
CA GLY A 276 4.84 -0.52 18.44
C GLY A 276 4.90 -0.51 16.92
N LEU A 277 5.73 0.38 16.35
CA LEU A 277 5.92 0.48 14.91
C LEU A 277 6.39 -0.82 14.26
N TYR A 278 7.26 -1.56 14.93
CA TYR A 278 7.72 -2.87 14.46
C TYR A 278 6.56 -3.87 14.39
N LEU A 279 5.76 -3.98 15.45
CA LEU A 279 4.59 -4.86 15.48
C LEU A 279 3.54 -4.45 14.44
N ASP A 280 3.34 -3.15 14.26
CA ASP A 280 2.39 -2.59 13.29
C ASP A 280 2.80 -2.87 11.85
N GLU A 281 4.10 -2.73 11.54
CA GLU A 281 4.64 -3.08 10.23
C GLU A 281 4.44 -4.57 9.92
N TRP A 282 4.80 -5.45 10.86
CA TRP A 282 4.60 -6.89 10.71
C TRP A 282 3.14 -7.27 10.56
N SER A 283 2.27 -6.71 11.40
CA SER A 283 0.83 -6.94 11.34
C SER A 283 0.28 -6.50 9.97
N SER A 284 0.73 -5.35 9.45
CA SER A 284 0.28 -4.82 8.16
C SER A 284 0.75 -5.66 6.98
N LEU A 285 2.03 -6.07 6.96
CA LEU A 285 2.56 -6.94 5.91
C LEU A 285 1.87 -8.31 5.93
N HIS A 286 1.66 -8.89 7.11
CA HIS A 286 0.93 -10.15 7.25
C HIS A 286 -0.52 -10.06 6.73
N ARG A 287 -1.21 -8.94 6.95
CA ARG A 287 -2.55 -8.71 6.37
C ARG A 287 -2.51 -8.66 4.84
N ILE A 288 -1.53 -7.97 4.27
CA ILE A 288 -1.32 -7.91 2.82
C ILE A 288 -1.09 -9.32 2.27
N ASP A 289 -0.15 -10.08 2.85
CA ASP A 289 0.20 -11.42 2.38
C ASP A 289 -0.99 -12.40 2.48
N THR A 290 -1.70 -12.40 3.61
CA THR A 290 -2.93 -13.20 3.79
C THR A 290 -3.95 -12.87 2.71
N LYS A 291 -4.10 -11.60 2.35
CA LYS A 291 -5.07 -11.18 1.34
C LYS A 291 -4.63 -11.57 -0.08
N VAL A 292 -3.34 -11.50 -0.38
CA VAL A 292 -2.77 -12.01 -1.64
C VAL A 292 -3.01 -13.52 -1.77
N GLU A 293 -2.84 -14.29 -0.70
CA GLU A 293 -3.12 -15.72 -0.69
C GLU A 293 -4.61 -16.02 -0.94
N HIS A 294 -5.52 -15.29 -0.29
CA HIS A 294 -6.96 -15.42 -0.53
C HIS A 294 -7.32 -15.13 -2.00
N LEU A 295 -6.73 -14.10 -2.61
CA LEU A 295 -6.94 -13.80 -4.03
C LEU A 295 -6.46 -14.92 -4.95
N ALA A 296 -5.30 -15.50 -4.65
CA ALA A 296 -4.78 -16.63 -5.42
C ALA A 296 -5.73 -17.84 -5.37
N GLN A 297 -6.31 -18.12 -4.19
CA GLN A 297 -7.31 -19.18 -4.01
C GLN A 297 -8.63 -18.89 -4.74
N GLU A 298 -9.11 -17.65 -4.71
CA GLU A 298 -10.31 -17.24 -5.44
C GLU A 298 -10.12 -17.39 -6.96
N ASN A 299 -8.97 -16.98 -7.49
CA ASN A 299 -8.66 -17.10 -8.91
C ASN A 299 -8.50 -18.56 -9.35
N GLY A 300 -7.88 -19.40 -8.52
CA GLY A 300 -7.69 -20.83 -8.81
C GLY A 300 -8.98 -21.65 -8.78
N ARG A 301 -10.04 -21.18 -8.10
CA ARG A 301 -11.37 -21.83 -8.11
C ARG A 301 -12.22 -21.48 -9.33
N ASN A 302 -11.87 -20.40 -10.03
CA ASN A 302 -12.61 -19.90 -11.18
C ASN A 302 -12.00 -20.36 -12.52
N MET A 303 -10.94 -21.18 -12.48
CA MET A 303 -10.35 -21.86 -13.63
C MET A 303 -10.79 -23.32 -13.63
#